data_AF-A0A939X052-F1
#
_entry.id   AF-A0A939X052-F1
#
_cell.length_a   1.000
_cell.length_b   1.000
_cell.length_c   1.000
_cell.angle_alpha   90.00
_cell.angle_beta   90.00
_cell.angle_gamma   90.00
#
_symmetry.space_group_name_H-M   'P 1'
#
loop_
_entity.id
_entity.type
_entity.pdbx_description
1 polymer ?
#
loop_
_entity_poly.entity_id
_entity_poly.type
_entity_poly.pdbx_seq_one_letter_code
_entity_poly.pdbx_strand_id
1 'polypeptide(L)'
;MESFFEYCKNYILDNLENYEGNVVYMCDLSIELTEGMCADGTFTYSTAKAEQYLIEWIGEAGEYFDYEKANFGQNTNPFSNVELFLVRMVSEGVRAILSQCPTVTSDENWNSEMELTAELIQKIKDEVEEVEEGEDLF
;
A
#
# COMPACT_ATOMS: atom_id res chain seq x y z
N MET A 1 13.18 13.03 0.36
CA MET A 1 12.17 12.26 1.13
C MET A 1 12.60 10.80 1.04
N GLU A 2 11.94 9.83 1.67
CA GLU A 2 12.15 8.42 1.26
C GLU A 2 11.50 8.20 -0.12
N SER A 3 11.94 7.19 -0.88
CA SER A 3 11.30 6.86 -2.17
C SER A 3 9.86 6.40 -1.97
N PHE A 4 9.05 6.37 -3.03
CA PHE A 4 7.67 5.86 -2.92
C PHE A 4 7.66 4.39 -2.49
N PHE A 5 8.57 3.59 -3.03
CA PHE A 5 8.77 2.19 -2.65
C PHE A 5 9.14 2.07 -1.16
N GLU A 6 10.16 2.82 -0.72
CA GLU A 6 10.60 2.82 0.69
C GLU A 6 9.46 3.23 1.63
N TYR A 7 8.68 4.25 1.25
CA TYR A 7 7.51 4.68 2.03
C TYR A 7 6.49 3.55 2.19
N CYS A 8 6.09 2.90 1.09
CA CYS A 8 5.09 1.83 1.16
C CYS A 8 5.59 0.62 1.95
N LYS A 9 6.88 0.28 1.79
CA LYS A 9 7.54 -0.78 2.54
C LYS A 9 7.56 -0.48 4.04
N ASN A 10 8.03 0.70 4.43
CA ASN A 10 8.07 1.13 5.82
C ASN A 10 6.65 1.23 6.41
N TYR A 11 5.67 1.70 5.63
CA TYR A 11 4.27 1.73 6.06
C TYR A 11 3.77 0.34 6.46
N ILE A 12 4.06 -0.70 5.69
CA ILE A 12 3.69 -2.09 6.05
C ILE A 12 4.39 -2.49 7.35
N LEU A 13 5.71 -2.32 7.42
CA LEU A 13 6.51 -2.75 8.57
C LEU A 13 6.12 -2.07 9.89
N ASP A 14 5.74 -0.79 9.82
CA ASP A 14 5.36 0.05 10.95
C ASP A 14 3.92 -0.23 11.42
N ASN A 15 3.03 -0.67 10.53
CA ASN A 15 1.61 -0.82 10.86
C ASN A 15 1.16 -2.26 11.10
N LEU A 16 1.85 -3.27 10.56
CA LEU A 16 1.37 -4.66 10.61
C LEU A 16 1.18 -5.19 12.04
N GLU A 17 2.04 -4.79 12.97
CA GLU A 17 1.94 -5.17 14.39
C GLU A 17 0.68 -4.64 15.08
N ASN A 18 0.10 -3.53 14.59
CA ASN A 18 -1.13 -2.97 15.16
C ASN A 18 -2.36 -3.86 14.93
N TYR A 19 -2.23 -4.87 14.07
CA TYR A 19 -3.30 -5.80 13.69
C TYR A 19 -3.11 -7.19 14.34
N GLU A 20 -2.17 -7.35 15.28
CA GLU A 20 -1.99 -8.62 16.00
C GLU A 20 -3.30 -9.10 16.65
N GLY A 21 -3.67 -10.35 16.38
CA GLY A 21 -4.90 -10.98 16.85
C GLY A 21 -6.14 -10.71 16.01
N ASN A 22 -6.06 -9.88 14.97
CA ASN A 22 -7.15 -9.72 14.00
C ASN A 22 -7.21 -10.93 13.06
N VAL A 23 -8.43 -11.30 12.65
CA VAL A 23 -8.67 -12.31 11.61
C VAL A 23 -8.96 -11.59 10.32
N VAL A 24 -8.14 -11.82 9.29
CA VAL A 24 -8.25 -11.14 7.99
C VAL A 24 -8.11 -12.14 6.85
N TYR A 25 -8.75 -11.86 5.72
CA TYR A 25 -8.41 -12.55 4.46
C TYR A 25 -7.04 -12.07 3.99
N MET A 26 -6.13 -12.99 3.66
CA MET A 26 -4.78 -12.59 3.23
C MET A 26 -4.81 -11.72 1.95
N CYS A 27 -5.73 -11.97 1.02
CA CYS A 27 -5.93 -11.13 -0.16
C CYS A 27 -6.35 -9.69 0.17
N ASP A 28 -6.99 -9.49 1.33
CA ASP A 28 -7.51 -8.19 1.77
C ASP A 28 -6.55 -7.50 2.75
N LEU A 29 -5.42 -8.12 3.11
CA LEU A 29 -4.47 -7.56 4.08
C LEU A 29 -4.01 -6.14 3.72
N SER A 30 -3.78 -5.87 2.43
CA SER A 30 -3.42 -4.52 1.97
C SER A 30 -4.52 -3.48 2.23
N ILE A 31 -5.78 -3.87 2.08
CA ILE A 31 -6.95 -3.02 2.33
C ILE A 31 -7.08 -2.77 3.83
N GLU A 32 -6.94 -3.81 4.65
CA GLU A 32 -6.99 -3.69 6.11
C GLU A 32 -5.93 -2.70 6.63
N LEU A 33 -4.70 -2.77 6.11
CA LEU A 33 -3.61 -1.87 6.50
C LEU A 33 -3.85 -0.41 6.07
N THR A 34 -4.58 -0.16 4.99
CA THR A 34 -4.82 1.18 4.45
C THR A 34 -6.23 1.71 4.68
N GLU A 35 -7.09 0.95 5.35
CA GLU A 35 -8.50 1.32 5.57
C GLU A 35 -8.61 2.68 6.27
N GLY A 36 -7.79 2.93 7.30
CA GLY A 36 -7.81 4.19 8.06
C GLY A 36 -7.57 5.42 7.18
N MET A 37 -6.54 5.40 6.33
CA MET A 37 -6.27 6.51 5.40
C MET A 37 -7.35 6.63 4.31
N CYS A 38 -7.93 5.49 3.89
CA CYS A 38 -9.01 5.47 2.91
C CYS A 38 -10.31 6.07 3.46
N ALA A 39 -10.64 5.75 4.72
CA ALA A 39 -11.81 6.27 5.41
C ALA A 39 -11.73 7.78 5.63
N ASP A 40 -10.55 8.28 6.03
CA ASP A 40 -10.33 9.72 6.23
C ASP A 40 -10.13 10.48 4.90
N GLY A 41 -9.78 9.78 3.83
CA GLY A 41 -9.50 10.36 2.52
C GLY A 41 -8.28 11.28 2.51
N THR A 42 -7.35 11.07 3.44
CA THR A 42 -6.15 11.89 3.60
C THR A 42 -4.93 11.05 3.94
N PHE A 43 -3.84 11.40 3.27
CA PHE A 43 -2.52 10.82 3.41
C PHE A 43 -1.70 11.51 4.50
N THR A 44 -1.82 12.83 4.65
CA THR A 44 -1.00 13.61 5.60
C THR A 44 -1.75 14.56 6.52
N TYR A 45 -3.07 14.71 6.36
CA TYR A 45 -3.88 15.78 6.93
C TYR A 45 -3.34 17.20 6.64
N SER A 46 -2.58 17.36 5.55
CA SER A 46 -1.91 18.60 5.18
C SER A 46 -1.68 18.67 3.68
N THR A 47 -2.54 19.40 2.97
CA THR A 47 -2.42 19.58 1.51
C THR A 47 -1.01 20.01 1.08
N ALA A 48 -0.37 20.91 1.82
CA ALA A 48 0.98 21.36 1.51
C ALA A 48 2.05 20.25 1.65
N LYS A 49 1.88 19.32 2.59
CA LYS A 49 2.79 18.17 2.75
C LYS A 49 2.50 17.11 1.67
N ALA A 50 1.23 16.86 1.38
CA ALA A 50 0.82 15.99 0.28
C ALA A 50 1.35 16.50 -1.08
N GLU A 51 1.31 17.81 -1.35
CA GLU A 51 1.92 18.40 -2.56
C GLU A 51 3.43 18.14 -2.64
N GLN A 52 4.16 18.17 -1.51
CA GLN A 52 5.59 17.86 -1.50
C GLN A 52 5.85 16.39 -1.85
N TYR A 53 5.07 15.46 -1.31
CA TYR A 53 5.16 14.04 -1.67
C TYR A 53 4.83 13.80 -3.14
N LEU A 54 3.77 14.43 -3.67
CA LEU A 54 3.42 14.32 -5.09
C LEU A 54 4.55 14.81 -6.01
N ILE A 55 5.23 15.90 -5.64
CA ILE A 55 6.36 16.42 -6.41
C ILE A 55 7.56 15.46 -6.37
N GLU A 56 7.83 14.87 -5.20
CA GLU A 56 8.93 13.92 -5.04
C GLU A 56 8.67 12.63 -5.84
N TRP A 57 7.44 12.12 -5.81
CA TRP A 57 7.02 10.86 -6.43
C TRP A 57 6.28 11.08 -7.75
N ILE A 58 6.65 12.12 -8.50
CA ILE A 58 5.89 12.53 -9.69
C ILE A 58 5.95 11.51 -10.82
N GLY A 59 7.00 10.68 -10.88
CA GLY A 59 7.14 9.60 -11.85
C GLY A 59 6.13 8.49 -11.58
N GLU A 60 6.16 7.97 -10.36
CA GLU A 60 5.26 6.92 -9.87
C GLU A 60 3.81 7.40 -9.85
N ALA A 61 3.57 8.69 -9.58
CA ALA A 61 2.24 9.30 -9.70
C ALA A 61 1.73 9.29 -11.15
N GLY A 62 2.61 9.48 -12.13
CA GLY A 62 2.27 9.38 -13.55
C GLY A 62 1.87 7.95 -13.93
N GLU A 63 2.65 6.97 -13.49
CA GLU A 63 2.37 5.55 -13.69
C GLU A 63 1.06 5.14 -13.03
N TYR A 64 0.85 5.55 -11.77
CA TYR A 64 -0.39 5.28 -11.05
C TYR A 64 -1.62 5.90 -11.74
N PHE A 65 -1.50 7.12 -12.26
CA PHE A 65 -2.58 7.79 -12.99
C PHE A 65 -3.01 6.99 -14.23
N ASP A 66 -2.06 6.44 -14.98
CA ASP A 66 -2.35 5.59 -16.13
C ASP A 66 -2.90 4.21 -15.70
N TYR A 67 -2.36 3.63 -14.63
CA TYR A 67 -2.84 2.39 -14.01
C TYR A 67 -4.31 2.49 -13.56
N GLU A 68 -4.67 3.56 -12.85
CA GLU A 68 -6.02 3.77 -12.31
C GLU A 68 -7.05 3.81 -13.45
N LYS A 69 -6.69 4.46 -14.56
CA LYS A 69 -7.51 4.52 -15.76
C LYS A 69 -7.63 3.17 -16.46
N ALA A 70 -6.53 2.43 -16.57
CA ALA A 70 -6.52 1.13 -17.23
C ALA A 70 -7.33 0.07 -16.47
N ASN A 71 -7.25 0.08 -15.13
CA ASN A 71 -7.82 -0.97 -14.29
C ASN A 71 -9.21 -0.63 -13.74
N PHE A 72 -9.47 0.63 -13.42
CA PHE A 72 -10.73 1.05 -12.78
C PHE A 72 -11.59 1.95 -13.67
N GLY A 73 -11.09 2.38 -14.83
CA GLY A 73 -11.77 3.35 -15.68
C GLY A 73 -11.95 4.72 -15.02
N GLN A 74 -11.18 5.00 -13.97
CA GLN A 74 -11.19 6.25 -13.22
C GLN A 74 -9.96 7.09 -13.58
N ASN A 75 -10.02 8.38 -13.28
CA ASN A 75 -8.85 9.23 -13.47
C ASN A 75 -8.87 10.37 -12.46
N THR A 76 -8.43 10.07 -11.25
CA THR A 76 -8.37 10.99 -10.13
C THR A 76 -7.36 12.06 -10.46
N ASN A 77 -7.82 13.31 -10.57
CA ASN A 77 -6.93 14.41 -10.90
C ASN A 77 -6.06 14.75 -9.67
N PRO A 78 -4.73 14.50 -9.73
CA PRO A 78 -3.82 14.68 -8.60
C PRO A 78 -3.72 16.13 -8.13
N PHE A 79 -4.08 17.10 -8.98
CA PHE A 79 -4.04 18.53 -8.66
C PHE A 79 -5.35 19.07 -8.08
N SER A 80 -6.44 18.30 -8.18
CA SER A 80 -7.74 18.70 -7.63
C SER A 80 -7.94 18.23 -6.19
N ASN A 81 -7.38 17.06 -5.85
CA ASN A 81 -7.40 16.48 -4.52
C ASN A 81 -6.17 15.58 -4.35
N VAL A 82 -5.02 16.20 -4.06
CA VAL A 82 -3.73 15.52 -3.90
C VAL A 82 -3.72 14.50 -2.78
N GLU A 83 -4.42 14.79 -1.69
CA GLU A 83 -4.53 13.90 -0.52
C GLU A 83 -5.22 12.59 -0.90
N LEU A 84 -6.38 12.66 -1.55
CA LEU A 84 -7.09 11.48 -2.02
C LEU A 84 -6.30 10.70 -3.08
N PHE A 85 -5.65 11.40 -4.00
CA PHE A 85 -4.82 10.77 -5.02
C PHE A 85 -3.68 9.96 -4.38
N LEU A 86 -2.96 10.55 -3.43
CA LEU A 86 -1.87 9.87 -2.73
C LEU A 86 -2.36 8.71 -1.86
N VAL A 87 -3.53 8.82 -1.21
CA VAL A 87 -4.13 7.68 -0.49
C VAL A 87 -4.29 6.47 -1.41
N ARG A 88 -4.85 6.66 -2.60
CA ARG A 88 -5.07 5.55 -3.53
C ARG A 88 -3.76 5.00 -4.09
N MET A 89 -2.85 5.89 -4.46
CA MET A 89 -1.51 5.54 -4.93
C MET A 89 -0.75 4.70 -3.90
N VAL A 90 -0.72 5.15 -2.64
CA VAL A 90 -0.06 4.43 -1.54
C VAL A 90 -0.75 3.10 -1.24
N SER A 91 -2.08 3.06 -1.26
CA SER A 91 -2.81 1.80 -1.08
C SER A 91 -2.45 0.75 -2.13
N GLU A 92 -2.29 1.17 -3.39
CA GLU A 92 -1.87 0.28 -4.46
C GLU A 92 -0.38 -0.09 -4.35
N GLY A 93 0.49 0.81 -3.90
CA GLY A 93 1.88 0.50 -3.60
C GLY A 93 2.03 -0.54 -2.48
N VAL A 94 1.25 -0.41 -1.40
CA VAL A 94 1.18 -1.39 -0.31
C VAL A 94 0.69 -2.74 -0.83
N ARG A 95 -0.36 -2.76 -1.66
CA ARG A 95 -0.85 -3.99 -2.30
C ARG A 95 0.21 -4.63 -3.19
N ALA A 96 0.92 -3.83 -4.00
CA ALA A 96 1.95 -4.32 -4.90
C ALA A 96 3.09 -5.02 -4.16
N ILE A 97 3.55 -4.46 -3.04
CA ILE A 97 4.59 -5.09 -2.19
C ILE A 97 4.07 -6.39 -1.57
N LEU A 98 2.88 -6.38 -0.95
CA LEU A 98 2.30 -7.58 -0.33
C LEU A 98 2.01 -8.69 -1.35
N SER A 99 1.73 -8.34 -2.60
CA SER A 99 1.53 -9.32 -3.68
C SER A 99 2.79 -10.11 -4.05
N GLN A 100 3.96 -9.67 -3.57
CA GLN A 100 5.23 -10.36 -3.74
C GLN A 100 5.58 -11.26 -2.55
N CYS A 101 4.79 -11.24 -1.48
CA CYS A 101 5.03 -12.01 -0.25
C CYS A 101 4.36 -13.40 -0.35
N PRO A 102 5.12 -14.51 -0.40
CA PRO A 102 4.54 -15.87 -0.54
C PRO A 102 3.53 -16.24 0.55
N THR A 103 3.70 -15.71 1.77
CA THR A 103 2.75 -15.92 2.87
C THR A 103 1.38 -15.32 2.55
N VAL A 104 1.35 -14.21 1.83
CA VAL A 104 0.11 -13.54 1.40
C VAL A 104 -0.47 -14.20 0.14
N THR A 105 0.37 -14.61 -0.80
CA THR A 105 -0.08 -14.97 -2.17
C THR A 105 -0.12 -16.46 -2.50
N SER A 106 0.34 -17.34 -1.62
CA SER A 106 0.22 -18.78 -1.85
C SER A 106 -1.23 -19.22 -2.04
N ASP A 107 -1.47 -20.23 -2.89
CA ASP A 107 -2.82 -20.76 -3.17
C ASP A 107 -3.57 -21.20 -1.90
N GLU A 108 -2.83 -21.62 -0.86
CA GLU A 108 -3.37 -22.02 0.43
C GLU A 108 -3.86 -20.82 1.26
N ASN A 109 -3.12 -19.71 1.23
CA ASN A 109 -3.35 -18.59 2.13
C ASN A 109 -4.17 -17.47 1.49
N TRP A 110 -4.01 -17.23 0.18
CA TRP A 110 -4.54 -16.05 -0.53
C TRP A 110 -5.99 -15.73 -0.19
N ASN A 111 -6.90 -16.71 -0.25
CA ASN A 111 -8.32 -16.52 0.02
C ASN A 111 -8.78 -17.17 1.35
N SER A 112 -7.86 -17.27 2.30
CA SER A 112 -8.11 -17.86 3.62
C SER A 112 -8.15 -16.78 4.69
N GLU A 113 -9.12 -16.89 5.60
CA GLU A 113 -9.12 -16.11 6.85
C GLU A 113 -8.05 -16.65 7.78
N MET A 114 -7.13 -15.79 8.19
CA MET A 114 -6.05 -16.15 9.10
C MET A 114 -5.97 -15.13 10.24
N GLU A 115 -5.72 -15.61 11.45
CA GLU A 115 -5.37 -14.75 12.57
C GLU A 115 -3.94 -14.25 12.39
N LEU A 116 -3.74 -12.94 12.46
CA LEU A 116 -2.44 -12.28 12.44
C LEU A 116 -1.73 -12.50 13.77
N THR A 117 -1.18 -13.71 13.94
CA THR A 117 -0.33 -14.05 15.09
C THR A 117 1.04 -13.36 14.96
N ALA A 118 1.74 -13.18 16.09
CA ALA A 118 3.10 -12.62 16.08
C ALA A 118 4.07 -13.38 15.14
N GLU A 119 3.94 -14.71 15.03
CA GLU A 119 4.76 -15.52 14.11
C GLU A 119 4.43 -15.23 12.64
N LEU A 120 3.14 -15.14 12.30
CA LEU A 120 2.69 -14.82 10.95
C LEU A 120 3.10 -13.41 10.55
N ILE A 121 2.94 -12.44 11.45
CA ILE A 121 3.36 -11.04 11.27
C ILE A 121 4.85 -10.99 11.00
N GLN A 122 5.69 -11.62 11.83
CA GLN A 122 7.13 -11.61 11.62
C GLN A 122 7.51 -12.22 10.26
N LYS A 123 6.87 -13.33 9.88
CA LYS A 123 7.11 -13.95 8.57
C LYS A 123 6.77 -13.01 7.40
N ILE A 124 5.64 -12.30 7.48
CA ILE A 124 5.27 -11.30 6.45
C ILE A 124 6.28 -10.15 6.45
N LYS A 125 6.73 -9.67 7.63
CA LYS A 125 7.75 -8.60 7.71
C LYS A 125 9.07 -9.03 7.07
N ASP A 126 9.52 -10.26 7.32
CA ASP A 126 10.73 -10.82 6.71
C ASP A 126 10.59 -10.87 5.18
N GLU A 127 9.45 -11.33 4.65
CA GLU A 127 9.17 -11.35 3.20
C GLU A 127 9.12 -9.94 2.60
N VAL A 128 8.50 -8.97 3.29
CA VAL A 128 8.46 -7.56 2.88
C VAL A 128 9.87 -6.96 2.85
N GLU A 129 10.73 -7.30 3.80
CA GLU A 129 12.14 -6.87 3.82
C GLU A 129 12.92 -7.40 2.63
N GLU A 130 12.61 -8.60 2.12
CA GLU A 130 13.22 -9.21 0.94
C GLU A 130 12.69 -8.63 -0.39
N VAL A 131 11.55 -7.94 -0.40
CA VAL A 131 11.05 -7.27 -1.61
C VAL A 131 12.02 -6.15 -2.00
N GLU A 132 12.50 -6.20 -3.25
CA GLU A 132 13.31 -5.17 -3.88
C GLU A 132 12.45 -4.27 -4.79
N GLU A 133 12.91 -3.04 -5.01
CA GLU A 133 12.26 -2.11 -5.94
C GLU A 133 12.37 -2.66 -7.37
N GLY A 134 11.23 -3.00 -7.98
CA GLY A 134 11.13 -3.45 -9.37
C GLY A 134 10.93 -2.28 -10.33
N GLU A 135 11.00 -2.54 -11.64
CA GLU A 135 10.82 -1.49 -12.67
C GLU A 135 9.39 -0.93 -12.74
N ASP A 136 8.38 -1.64 -12.24
CA ASP A 136 6.98 -1.19 -12.27
C ASP A 136 6.25 -1.57 -10.95
N LEU A 137 5.95 -0.57 -10.11
CA LEU A 137 5.04 -0.74 -8.95
C LEU A 137 3.56 -0.77 -9.37
N PHE A 138 3.27 -0.42 -10.64
CA PHE A 138 1.94 -0.27 -11.22
C PHE A 138 1.82 -0.89 -12.61
#